data_AF-A0A6P7NEI8-F1
#
_entry.id   AF-A0A6P7NEI8-F1
#
_cell.length_a   1.000
_cell.length_b   1.000
_cell.length_c   1.000
_cell.angle_alpha   90.00
_cell.angle_beta   90.00
_cell.angle_gamma   90.00
#
_symmetry.space_group_name_H-M   'P 1'
#
loop_
_entity.id
_entity.type
_entity.pdbx_description
1 polymer ?
#
loop_
_entity_poly.entity_id
_entity_poly.type
_entity_poly.pdbx_seq_one_letter_code
_entity_poly.pdbx_strand_id
1 'polypeptide(L)'
;MSHHSKLQKQVLALYRQLLRAGQRKPGFTPRIRDEFRENAQIKRTDVMHIEYLYRRGQRQLEQLKDVNTKQLGSFSKPKDSI
;
A
#
# COMPACT_ATOMS: atom_id res chain seq x y z
N MET A 1 -16.23 -18.86 -6.78
CA MET A 1 -15.45 -17.96 -5.90
C MET A 1 -14.00 -17.98 -6.36
N SER A 2 -13.40 -16.86 -6.76
CA SER A 2 -11.99 -16.85 -7.14
C SER A 2 -11.12 -17.04 -5.90
N HIS A 3 -10.40 -18.15 -5.80
CA HIS A 3 -9.50 -18.38 -4.67
C HIS A 3 -8.35 -17.36 -4.74
N HIS A 4 -8.29 -16.46 -3.77
CA HIS A 4 -7.18 -15.52 -3.70
C HIS A 4 -5.86 -16.24 -3.39
N SER A 5 -4.81 -15.92 -4.15
CA SER A 5 -3.46 -16.41 -3.87
C SER A 5 -2.97 -15.91 -2.50
N LYS A 6 -1.95 -16.57 -1.94
CA LYS A 6 -1.34 -16.15 -0.67
C LYS A 6 -0.92 -14.67 -0.71
N LEU A 7 -0.28 -14.26 -1.81
CA LEU A 7 0.13 -12.87 -2.03
C LEU A 7 -1.06 -11.90 -2.07
N GLN A 8 -2.15 -12.25 -2.76
CA GLN A 8 -3.35 -11.42 -2.78
C GLN A 8 -3.95 -11.23 -1.38
N LYS A 9 -4.00 -12.30 -0.57
CA LYS A 9 -4.44 -12.21 0.82
C LYS A 9 -3.54 -11.30 1.65
N GLN A 10 -2.22 -11.38 1.45
CA GLN A 10 -1.23 -10.53 2.11
C GLN A 10 -1.41 -9.05 1.73
N VAL A 11 -1.58 -8.74 0.44
CA VAL A 11 -1.84 -7.38 -0.05
C VAL A 11 -3.13 -6.81 0.56
N LEU A 12 -4.21 -7.59 0.61
CA LEU A 12 -5.47 -7.17 1.22
C LEU A 12 -5.34 -6.95 2.75
N ALA A 13 -4.54 -7.78 3.42
CA ALA A 13 -4.24 -7.60 4.84
C ALA A 13 -3.47 -6.30 5.09
N LEU A 14 -2.44 -6.04 4.28
CA LEU A 14 -1.65 -4.81 4.33
C LEU A 14 -2.53 -3.57 4.13
N TYR A 15 -3.41 -3.58 3.13
CA TYR A 15 -4.37 -2.49 2.89
C TYR A 15 -5.20 -2.17 4.14
N ARG A 16 -5.80 -3.19 4.77
CA ARG A 16 -6.60 -3.00 5.99
C ARG A 16 -5.77 -2.46 7.15
N GLN A 17 -4.54 -2.94 7.31
CA GLN A 17 -3.63 -2.48 8.38
C GLN A 17 -3.25 -1.00 8.18
N LEU A 18 -2.93 -0.59 6.95
CA LEU A 18 -2.64 0.80 6.61
C LEU A 18 -3.83 1.71 6.85
N LEU A 19 -5.04 1.31 6.45
CA LEU A 19 -6.25 2.09 6.72
C LEU A 19 -6.47 2.29 8.23
N ARG A 20 -6.29 1.24 9.04
CA ARG A 20 -6.43 1.31 10.51
C ARG A 20 -5.39 2.23 11.14
N ALA A 21 -4.13 2.14 10.72
CA ALA A 21 -3.07 3.01 11.22
C ALA A 21 -3.27 4.47 10.76
N GLY A 22 -3.77 4.66 9.53
CA GLY A 22 -4.06 5.96 8.95
C GLY A 22 -5.32 6.65 9.49
N GLN A 23 -6.29 5.92 10.07
CA GLN A 23 -7.50 6.51 10.64
C GLN A 23 -7.22 7.56 11.72
N ARG A 24 -6.09 7.44 12.42
CA ARG A 24 -5.68 8.39 13.46
C ARG A 24 -5.01 9.65 12.90
N LYS A 25 -4.80 9.74 11.57
CA LYS A 25 -4.10 10.86 10.91
C LYS A 25 -4.97 11.40 9.75
N PRO A 26 -5.43 12.66 9.80
CA PRO A 26 -6.28 13.23 8.75
C PRO A 26 -5.58 13.22 7.40
N GLY A 27 -6.31 12.92 6.32
CA GLY A 27 -5.79 12.89 4.95
C GLY A 27 -5.03 11.61 4.55
N PHE A 28 -4.67 10.72 5.49
CA PHE A 28 -3.94 9.49 5.16
C PHE A 28 -4.85 8.43 4.54
N THR A 29 -6.07 8.23 5.07
CA THR A 29 -7.00 7.22 4.56
C THR A 29 -7.39 7.43 3.08
N PRO A 30 -7.74 8.65 2.61
CA PRO A 30 -7.98 8.90 1.18
C PRO A 30 -6.75 8.57 0.33
N ARG A 31 -5.56 9.07 0.72
CA ARG A 31 -4.31 8.81 0.00
C ARG A 31 -4.00 7.32 -0.14
N ILE A 32 -4.17 6.54 0.94
CA ILE A 32 -3.98 5.09 0.92
C ILE A 32 -4.99 4.43 -0.06
N ARG A 33 -6.24 4.87 -0.08
CA ARG A 33 -7.26 4.32 -1.00
C ARG A 33 -6.90 4.59 -2.45
N ASP A 34 -6.54 5.82 -2.77
CA ASP A 34 -6.24 6.23 -4.13
C ASP A 34 -5.02 5.48 -4.68
N GLU A 35 -3.99 5.36 -3.86
CA GLU A 35 -2.77 4.65 -4.25
C GLU A 35 -2.98 3.14 -4.44
N PHE A 36 -3.80 2.48 -3.62
CA PHE A 36 -4.17 1.09 -3.85
C PHE A 36 -5.06 0.91 -5.10
N ARG A 37 -5.91 1.90 -5.43
CA ARG A 37 -6.72 1.89 -6.66
C ARG A 37 -5.85 2.06 -7.90
N GLU A 38 -4.87 2.96 -7.88
CA GLU A 38 -3.91 3.13 -8.97
C GLU A 38 -3.12 1.83 -9.21
N ASN A 39 -2.59 1.23 -8.15
CA ASN A 39 -1.83 -0.02 -8.23
C ASN A 39 -2.70 -1.25 -8.57
N ALA A 40 -4.02 -1.18 -8.44
CA ALA A 40 -4.91 -2.27 -8.85
C ALA A 40 -4.91 -2.52 -10.37
N GLN A 41 -4.37 -1.57 -11.16
CA GLN A 41 -4.17 -1.73 -12.61
C GLN A 41 -2.96 -2.61 -12.97
N ILE A 42 -2.10 -2.95 -12.01
CA ILE A 42 -0.96 -3.84 -12.24
C ILE A 42 -1.45 -5.22 -12.64
N LYS A 43 -0.86 -5.76 -13.72
CA LYS A 43 -1.17 -7.12 -14.19
C LYS A 43 -0.90 -8.13 -13.08
N ARG A 44 -1.84 -9.03 -12.82
CA ARG A 44 -1.73 -10.08 -11.78
C ARG A 44 -0.51 -10.99 -11.97
N THR A 45 0.00 -11.08 -13.19
CA THR A 45 1.18 -11.86 -13.57
C THR A 45 2.50 -11.16 -13.23
N ASP A 46 2.48 -9.85 -12.95
CA ASP A 46 3.66 -9.09 -12.53
C ASP A 46 3.95 -9.30 -11.04
N VAL A 47 4.21 -10.55 -10.68
CA VAL A 47 4.35 -10.99 -9.30
C VAL A 47 5.51 -10.27 -8.61
N MET A 48 6.64 -10.08 -9.31
CA MET A 48 7.82 -9.40 -8.78
C MET A 48 7.53 -7.95 -8.40
N HIS A 49 6.82 -7.21 -9.26
CA HIS A 49 6.45 -5.83 -8.97
C HIS A 49 5.45 -5.75 -7.80
N ILE A 50 4.45 -6.64 -7.76
CA ILE A 50 3.49 -6.71 -6.65
C ILE A 50 4.20 -7.01 -5.33
N GLU A 51 5.16 -7.94 -5.32
CA GLU A 51 5.95 -8.24 -4.13
C GLU A 51 6.82 -7.07 -3.69
N TYR A 52 7.44 -6.37 -4.64
CA TYR A 52 8.21 -5.16 -4.34
C TYR A 52 7.35 -4.11 -3.64
N LEU A 53 6.17 -3.81 -4.20
CA LEU A 53 5.21 -2.86 -3.61
C LEU A 53 4.70 -3.35 -2.25
N TYR A 54 4.45 -4.65 -2.10
CA TYR A 54 4.06 -5.24 -0.82
C TYR A 54 5.14 -5.02 0.25
N ARG A 55 6.41 -5.35 -0.03
CA ARG A 55 7.54 -5.13 0.89
C ARG A 55 7.72 -3.64 1.22
N ARG A 56 7.51 -2.75 0.24
CA ARG A 56 7.53 -1.29 0.47
C ARG A 56 6.39 -0.83 1.37
N GLY A 57 5.17 -1.28 1.11
CA GLY A 57 4.01 -0.95 1.92
C GLY A 57 4.10 -1.47 3.35
N GLN A 58 4.73 -2.62 3.59
CA GLN A 58 5.04 -3.09 4.95
C GLN A 58 5.96 -2.11 5.69
N ARG A 59 7.01 -1.58 5.04
CA ARG A 59 7.88 -0.56 5.65
C ARG A 59 7.11 0.73 5.97
N GLN A 60 6.23 1.16 5.07
CA GLN A 60 5.36 2.32 5.31
C GLN A 60 4.36 2.08 6.45
N LEU A 61 3.87 0.85 6.63
CA LEU A 61 3.01 0.50 7.74
C LEU A 61 3.77 0.61 9.08
N GLU A 62 5.01 0.10 9.15
CA GLU A 62 5.81 0.22 10.36
C GLU A 62 6.13 1.68 10.69
N GLN A 63 6.43 2.51 9.67
CA GLN A 63 6.52 3.96 9.84
C GLN A 63 5.20 4.55 10.35
N LEU A 64 4.07 4.20 9.74
CA LEU A 64 2.77 4.78 10.11
C LEU A 64 2.33 4.45 11.55
N LYS A 65 2.79 3.31 12.09
CA LYS A 65 2.59 2.94 13.50
C LYS A 65 3.44 3.77 14.45
N ASP A 66 4.56 4.32 13.99
CA ASP A 66 5.35 5.26 14.77
C ASP A 66 4.58 6.58 14.95
N VAL A 67 4.42 6.98 16.21
CA VAL A 67 3.63 8.15 16.62
C VAL A 67 4.21 9.43 16.01
N ASN A 68 5.53 9.47 15.77
CA ASN A 68 6.24 10.63 15.25
C ASN A 68 6.17 10.79 13.72
N THR A 69 5.55 9.87 12.98
CA THR A 69 5.49 9.97 11.52
C THR A 69 4.55 11.10 11.08
N LYS A 70 5.13 12.18 10.56
CA LYS A 70 4.45 13.38 10.07
C LYS A 70 4.03 13.29 8.60
N GLN A 71 4.62 12.40 7.81
CA GLN A 71 4.34 12.25 6.38
C GLN A 71 4.40 10.78 5.94
N LEU A 72 3.49 10.38 5.04
CA LEU A 72 3.52 9.08 4.37
C LEU A 72 4.20 9.26 3.00
N GLY A 73 5.31 8.57 2.79
CA GLY A 73 5.91 8.49 1.44
C GLY A 73 4.93 7.88 0.44
N SER A 74 5.11 8.15 -0.86
CA SER A 74 4.36 7.44 -1.91
C SER A 74 4.73 5.95 -1.92
N PHE A 75 3.77 5.08 -2.19
CA PHE A 75 3.94 3.64 -2.38
C PHE A 75 4.42 3.31 -3.81
N SER A 76 4.15 4.17 -4.78
CA SER A 76 4.70 4.11 -6.14
C SER A 76 6.03 4.89 -6.25
N LYS A 77 6.83 4.58 -7.28
CA LYS A 77 7.95 5.49 -7.63
C LYS A 77 7.33 6.83 -8.05
N PRO A 78 7.92 7.99 -7.72
CA PRO A 78 7.52 9.23 -8.38
C PRO A 78 7.54 8.95 -9.89
N LYS A 79 6.46 9.31 -10.59
CA LYS A 79 6.51 9.36 -12.05
C LYS A 79 7.66 10.31 -12.35
N ASP A 80 8.75 9.77 -12.89
CA ASP A 80 9.78 10.60 -13.49
C ASP A 80 9.05 11.40 -14.58
N SER A 81 8.83 12.69 -14.30
CA SER A 81 8.36 13.65 -15.30
C SER A 81 9.47 13.72 -16.35
N ILE A 82 9.26 13.04 -17.47
CA ILE A 82 9.95 13.34 -18.73
C ILE A 82 9.17 14.48 -19.40
#